data_AF-A0A183CJT2-F1
#
_entry.id   AF-A0A183CJT2-F1
#
_cell.length_a   1.000
_cell.length_b   1.000
_cell.length_c   1.000
_cell.angle_alpha   90.00
_cell.angle_beta   90.00
_cell.angle_gamma   90.00
#
_symmetry.space_group_name_H-M   'P 1'
#
loop_
_entity.id
_entity.type
_entity.pdbx_description
1 polymer ?
#
loop_
_entity_poly.entity_id
_entity_poly.type
_entity_poly.pdbx_seq_one_letter_code
_entity_poly.pdbx_strand_id
1 'polypeptide(L)'
;MCLSRLGQIIYGGLALVTIALISVSMFTDGWRKLKSSDTTGVVKDFADNPTVNMGLMFCRGSTMGVNSSSSSDNEPVQQANNQQQLVDMCKQWFLNKPDWEKIVVGGMIVALALACLAFIWNLVTFCACCCHSHVMKPLPGLAGLTGLFLAVALAVFYIKNQQYIPMMKEKQFDSTGEFRKFIDKLETDGNHVGHSFYMGCGAAVVAFANSVVGAFMVCLADKYL
;
A
#
# COMPACT_ATOMS: atom_id res chain seq x y z
N MET A 1 16.54 -31.66 -18.85
CA MET A 1 15.07 -31.47 -18.70
C MET A 1 14.62 -31.10 -17.28
N CYS A 2 15.20 -31.61 -16.19
CA CYS A 2 14.73 -31.30 -14.82
C CYS A 2 15.05 -29.88 -14.31
N LEU A 3 16.18 -29.27 -14.72
CA LEU A 3 16.58 -27.94 -14.25
C LEU A 3 15.63 -26.82 -14.69
N SER A 4 15.05 -26.92 -15.89
CA SER A 4 14.09 -25.92 -16.41
C SER A 4 12.79 -25.90 -15.59
N ARG A 5 12.31 -27.08 -15.16
CA ARG A 5 11.08 -27.22 -14.36
C ARG A 5 11.24 -26.65 -12.95
N LEU A 6 12.36 -26.94 -12.28
CA LEU A 6 12.62 -26.43 -10.93
C LEU A 6 12.72 -24.90 -10.92
N GLY A 7 13.41 -24.31 -11.90
CA GLY A 7 13.50 -22.87 -12.04
C GLY A 7 12.15 -22.19 -12.28
N GLN A 8 11.32 -22.75 -13.18
CA GLN A 8 9.97 -22.23 -13.45
C GLN A 8 9.06 -22.28 -12.21
N ILE A 9 9.20 -23.31 -11.37
CA ILE A 9 8.47 -23.42 -10.09
C ILE A 9 8.91 -22.32 -9.12
N ILE A 10 10.22 -22.12 -8.96
CA ILE A 10 10.77 -21.07 -8.09
C ILE A 10 10.34 -19.69 -8.57
N TYR A 11 10.47 -19.41 -9.86
CA TYR A 11 10.04 -18.14 -10.45
C TYR A 11 8.53 -17.92 -10.33
N GLY A 12 7.73 -18.96 -10.57
CA GLY A 12 6.28 -18.91 -10.39
C GLY A 12 5.88 -18.61 -8.95
N GLY A 13 6.57 -19.24 -7.98
CA GLY A 13 6.37 -18.97 -6.55
C GLY A 13 6.69 -17.53 -6.18
N LEU A 14 7.85 -17.01 -6.60
CA LEU A 14 8.24 -15.62 -6.36
C LEU A 14 7.29 -14.61 -7.04
N ALA A 15 6.83 -14.91 -8.26
CA ALA A 15 5.84 -14.10 -8.95
C ALA A 15 4.50 -14.06 -8.20
N LEU A 16 4.04 -15.20 -7.66
CA LEU A 16 2.81 -15.28 -6.87
C LEU A 16 2.93 -14.49 -5.56
N VAL A 17 4.06 -14.61 -4.85
CA VAL A 17 4.33 -13.80 -3.66
C VAL A 17 4.32 -12.31 -3.99
N THR A 18 4.92 -11.91 -5.12
CA THR A 18 4.90 -10.53 -5.60
C THR A 18 3.47 -10.04 -5.82
N ILE A 19 2.64 -10.79 -6.55
CA ILE A 19 1.23 -10.46 -6.80
C ILE A 19 0.46 -10.29 -5.48
N ALA A 20 0.66 -11.21 -4.54
CA ALA A 20 0.01 -11.16 -3.23
C ALA A 20 0.42 -9.92 -2.44
N LEU A 21 1.72 -9.60 -2.39
CA LEU A 21 2.23 -8.43 -1.69
C LEU A 21 1.76 -7.11 -2.32
N ILE A 22 1.73 -7.00 -3.66
CA ILE A 22 1.17 -5.82 -4.34
C ILE A 22 -0.31 -5.67 -3.98
N SER A 23 -1.08 -6.76 -4.07
CA SER A 23 -2.51 -6.75 -3.79
C SER A 23 -2.78 -6.34 -2.34
N VAL A 24 -2.12 -6.98 -1.37
CA VAL A 24 -2.26 -6.62 0.05
C VAL A 24 -1.85 -5.17 0.29
N SER A 25 -0.73 -4.72 -0.29
CA SER A 25 -0.29 -3.33 -0.19
C SER A 25 -1.37 -2.36 -0.71
N MET A 26 -1.99 -2.64 -1.86
CA MET A 26 -3.02 -1.76 -2.44
C MET A 26 -4.34 -1.74 -1.66
N PHE A 27 -4.76 -2.91 -1.18
CA PHE A 27 -6.08 -3.11 -0.56
C PHE A 27 -6.08 -2.91 0.96
N THR A 28 -4.92 -2.92 1.62
CA THR A 28 -4.83 -2.68 3.06
C THR A 28 -4.81 -1.19 3.41
N ASP A 29 -5.64 -0.84 4.39
CA ASP A 29 -5.59 0.42 5.13
C ASP A 29 -4.32 0.46 6.00
N GLY A 30 -3.40 1.36 5.68
CA GLY A 30 -2.12 1.37 6.38
C GLY A 30 -0.99 1.96 5.57
N TRP A 31 -1.27 2.91 4.68
CA TRP A 31 -0.22 3.71 4.04
C TRP A 31 0.15 4.91 4.90
N ARG A 32 -0.83 5.49 5.59
CA ARG A 32 -0.67 6.55 6.58
C ARG A 32 -1.44 6.22 7.85
N LYS A 33 -0.86 6.53 9.00
CA LYS A 33 -1.54 6.49 10.30
C LYS A 33 -1.71 7.93 10.78
N LEU A 34 -2.94 8.35 11.02
CA LEU A 34 -3.23 9.58 11.75
C LEU A 34 -3.60 9.21 13.18
N LYS A 35 -2.82 9.67 14.15
CA LYS A 35 -3.07 9.50 15.58
C LYS A 35 -3.39 10.87 16.16
N SER A 36 -4.56 11.02 16.77
CA SER A 36 -4.98 12.28 17.39
C SER A 36 -4.74 12.22 18.89
N SER A 37 -3.57 12.67 19.36
CA SER A 37 -3.23 12.62 20.79
C SER A 37 -3.94 13.72 21.59
N ASP A 38 -5.20 13.45 21.92
CA ASP A 38 -5.99 13.81 23.11
C ASP A 38 -6.04 15.25 23.68
N THR A 39 -7.28 15.77 23.72
CA THR A 39 -7.98 16.65 24.68
C THR A 39 -7.31 17.90 25.29
N THR A 40 -7.76 19.07 24.81
CA THR A 40 -8.16 20.18 25.72
C THR A 40 -9.42 20.88 25.20
N GLY A 41 -10.37 21.09 26.13
CA GLY A 41 -11.81 21.35 25.93
C GLY A 41 -12.15 22.38 24.86
N VAL A 42 -13.13 22.11 23.99
CA VAL A 42 -14.54 22.48 24.25
C VAL A 42 -15.56 21.36 23.95
N VAL A 43 -15.15 20.19 23.43
CA VAL A 43 -16.09 19.11 23.08
C VAL A 43 -15.65 17.80 23.71
N LYS A 44 -16.07 17.58 24.96
CA LYS A 44 -15.78 16.36 25.75
C LYS A 44 -16.74 15.19 25.50
N ASP A 45 -17.72 15.34 24.62
CA ASP A 45 -18.75 14.31 24.41
C ASP A 45 -18.52 13.44 23.15
N PHE A 46 -17.38 13.59 22.47
CA PHE A 46 -17.02 12.75 21.31
C PHE A 46 -15.58 12.21 21.45
N ALA A 47 -15.48 11.08 22.15
CA ALA A 47 -14.53 9.97 21.99
C ALA A 47 -13.01 10.22 22.02
N ASP A 48 -12.36 9.51 22.96
CA ASP A 48 -10.93 9.21 23.02
C ASP A 48 -10.34 8.79 21.66
N ASN A 49 -9.38 9.57 21.17
CA ASN A 49 -8.30 9.20 20.24
C ASN A 49 -8.68 8.30 19.02
N PRO A 50 -9.43 8.81 18.03
CA PRO A 50 -9.71 8.06 16.81
C PRO A 50 -8.42 7.87 15.99
N THR A 51 -7.94 6.63 15.90
CA THR A 51 -6.90 6.27 14.92
C THR A 51 -7.55 6.00 13.57
N VAL A 52 -7.27 6.85 12.59
CA VAL A 52 -7.74 6.67 11.21
C VAL A 52 -6.58 6.14 10.37
N ASN A 53 -6.71 4.91 9.88
CA ASN A 53 -5.77 4.33 8.94
C ASN A 53 -6.24 4.67 7.52
N MET A 54 -5.40 5.42 6.80
CA MET A 54 -5.66 5.76 5.40
C MET A 54 -4.84 4.81 4.53
N GLY A 55 -5.53 3.98 3.75
CA GLY A 55 -4.93 3.15 2.70
C GLY A 55 -4.76 3.94 1.41
N LEU A 56 -4.35 3.26 0.34
CA LEU A 56 -4.28 3.88 -0.99
C LEU A 56 -5.64 3.84 -1.69
N MET A 57 -6.36 2.73 -1.59
CA MET A 57 -7.71 2.53 -2.15
C MET A 57 -8.80 2.46 -1.07
N PHE A 58 -8.46 2.00 0.12
CA PHE A 58 -9.41 1.79 1.22
C PHE A 58 -9.12 2.74 2.38
N CYS A 59 -10.19 3.17 3.03
CA CYS A 59 -10.15 3.95 4.26
C CYS A 59 -10.91 3.17 5.32
N ARG A 60 -10.27 2.94 6.46
CA ARG A 60 -10.85 2.23 7.58
C ARG A 60 -10.48 2.99 8.84
N GLY A 61 -11.49 3.58 9.46
CA GLY A 61 -11.38 4.08 10.82
C GLY A 61 -11.85 3.02 11.80
N SER A 62 -11.17 2.94 12.93
CA SER A 62 -11.64 2.19 14.08
C SER A 62 -12.17 3.18 15.10
N THR A 63 -13.48 3.20 15.32
CA THR A 63 -14.04 3.69 16.58
C THR A 63 -13.77 2.59 17.61
N MET A 64 -12.72 2.71 18.42
CA MET A 64 -12.62 1.84 19.60
C MET A 64 -13.82 2.15 20.49
N GLY A 65 -14.46 1.08 20.98
CA GLY A 65 -15.76 1.12 21.63
C GLY A 65 -15.87 2.25 22.64
N VAL A 66 -16.96 3.00 22.54
CA VAL A 66 -17.42 3.86 23.62
C VAL A 66 -17.56 2.95 24.84
N ASN A 67 -16.68 3.09 25.83
CA ASN A 67 -16.99 2.58 27.16
C ASN A 67 -18.09 3.48 27.70
N SER A 68 -19.33 3.15 27.32
CA SER A 68 -20.55 3.76 27.85
C SER A 68 -20.71 3.30 29.30
N SER A 69 -19.86 3.77 30.22
CA SER A 69 -20.20 3.81 31.63
C SER A 69 -21.15 4.99 31.86
N SER A 70 -22.33 4.92 31.23
CA SER A 70 -23.48 5.74 31.56
C SER A 70 -24.71 4.99 31.06
N SER A 71 -25.39 4.33 31.99
CA SER A 71 -26.75 3.81 31.83
C SER A 71 -27.62 4.83 31.10
N SER A 72 -28.09 4.50 29.90
CA SER A 72 -29.32 5.05 29.34
C SER A 72 -29.73 4.23 28.11
N ASP A 73 -30.90 3.64 28.23
CA ASP A 73 -31.57 2.77 27.26
C ASP A 73 -31.86 3.53 25.95
N ASN A 74 -30.93 3.56 24.99
CA ASN A 74 -31.16 4.06 23.62
C ASN A 74 -30.17 3.43 22.59
N GLU A 75 -30.17 2.11 22.44
CA GLU A 75 -29.44 1.39 21.37
C GLU A 75 -30.40 1.14 20.18
N PRO A 76 -30.39 1.96 19.11
CA PRO A 76 -29.54 1.71 17.92
C PRO A 76 -29.07 2.96 17.12
N VAL A 77 -29.40 4.18 17.55
CA VAL A 77 -29.22 5.41 16.73
C VAL A 77 -27.78 5.96 16.77
N GLN A 78 -27.07 5.80 17.88
CA GLN A 78 -25.71 6.37 18.06
C GLN A 78 -24.65 5.69 17.17
N GLN A 79 -24.76 4.38 16.97
CA GLN A 79 -23.81 3.60 16.18
C GLN A 79 -23.98 3.82 14.68
N ALA A 80 -25.23 4.05 14.23
CA ALA A 80 -25.52 4.43 12.85
C ALA A 80 -24.91 5.81 12.49
N ASN A 81 -24.95 6.78 13.42
CA ASN A 81 -24.44 8.13 13.18
C ASN A 81 -22.90 8.16 13.09
N ASN A 82 -22.21 7.42 13.96
CA ASN A 82 -20.74 7.31 13.93
C ASN A 82 -20.23 6.58 12.67
N GLN A 83 -20.95 5.54 12.23
CA GLN A 83 -20.63 4.83 11.00
C GLN A 83 -20.84 5.73 9.77
N GLN A 84 -21.90 6.55 9.76
CA GLN A 84 -22.17 7.51 8.70
C GLN A 84 -21.07 8.58 8.61
N GLN A 85 -20.65 9.15 9.75
CA GLN A 85 -19.54 10.12 9.80
C GLN A 85 -18.22 9.52 9.29
N LEU A 86 -17.93 8.26 9.61
CA LEU A 86 -16.74 7.58 9.09
C LEU A 86 -16.77 7.41 7.57
N VAL A 87 -17.93 6.99 7.04
CA VAL A 87 -18.16 6.84 5.60
C VAL A 87 -18.04 8.19 4.89
N ASP A 88 -18.60 9.25 5.45
CA ASP A 88 -18.53 10.60 4.89
C ASP A 88 -17.09 11.14 4.91
N MET A 89 -16.33 10.91 5.99
CA MET A 89 -14.90 11.25 6.04
C MET A 89 -14.08 10.48 5.00
N CYS A 90 -14.28 9.17 4.88
CA CYS A 90 -13.58 8.35 3.89
C CYS A 90 -13.93 8.75 2.45
N LYS A 91 -15.20 9.10 2.19
CA LYS A 91 -15.66 9.60 0.90
C LYS A 91 -15.03 10.95 0.56
N GLN A 92 -15.00 11.88 1.50
CA GLN A 92 -14.35 13.19 1.32
C GLN A 92 -12.85 13.04 1.10
N TRP A 93 -12.19 12.15 1.85
CA TRP A 93 -10.78 11.86 1.67
C TRP A 93 -10.48 11.28 0.28
N PHE A 94 -11.30 10.34 -0.21
CA PHE A 94 -11.09 9.73 -1.53
C PHE A 94 -11.31 10.76 -2.66
N LEU A 95 -12.33 11.61 -2.54
CA LEU A 95 -12.62 12.66 -3.51
C LEU A 95 -11.57 13.77 -3.51
N ASN A 96 -11.06 14.13 -2.34
CA ASN A 96 -10.08 15.20 -2.16
C ASN A 96 -8.62 14.72 -2.18
N LYS A 97 -8.38 13.51 -2.71
CA LYS A 97 -7.05 12.94 -2.81
C LYS A 97 -6.21 13.72 -3.85
N PRO A 98 -4.97 14.13 -3.52
CA PRO A 98 -4.14 14.89 -4.44
C PRO A 98 -3.78 14.07 -5.68
N ASP A 99 -3.63 14.73 -6.82
CA ASP A 99 -3.46 14.05 -8.11
C ASP A 99 -2.22 13.17 -8.19
N TRP A 100 -1.15 13.51 -7.47
CA TRP A 100 0.05 12.69 -7.39
C TRP A 100 -0.22 11.30 -6.80
N GLU A 101 -1.16 11.19 -5.84
CA GLU A 101 -1.48 9.93 -5.19
C GLU A 101 -2.34 9.05 -6.10
N LYS A 102 -3.17 9.66 -6.97
CA LYS A 102 -3.89 8.95 -8.04
C LYS A 102 -2.92 8.34 -9.06
N ILE A 103 -1.84 9.07 -9.40
CA ILE A 103 -0.79 8.56 -10.30
C ILE A 103 -0.08 7.35 -9.68
N VAL A 104 0.24 7.41 -8.37
CA VAL A 104 0.84 6.26 -7.64
C VAL A 104 -0.08 5.04 -7.69
N VAL A 105 -1.39 5.22 -7.42
CA VAL A 105 -2.38 4.13 -7.53
C VAL A 105 -2.39 3.54 -8.93
N GLY A 106 -2.42 4.38 -9.97
CA GLY A 106 -2.36 3.94 -11.37
C GLY A 106 -1.10 3.12 -11.66
N GLY A 107 0.07 3.57 -11.20
CA GLY A 107 1.33 2.85 -11.34
C GLY A 107 1.33 1.48 -10.67
N MET A 108 0.73 1.36 -9.48
CA MET A 108 0.60 0.08 -8.79
C MET A 108 -0.34 -0.89 -9.51
N ILE A 109 -1.45 -0.41 -10.08
CA ILE A 109 -2.36 -1.23 -10.91
C ILE A 109 -1.63 -1.78 -12.13
N VAL A 110 -0.86 -0.93 -12.83
CA VAL A 110 -0.07 -1.35 -14.00
C VAL A 110 0.97 -2.39 -13.60
N ALA A 111 1.67 -2.19 -12.48
CA ALA A 111 2.64 -3.17 -11.98
C ALA A 111 1.99 -4.53 -11.64
N LEU A 112 0.80 -4.51 -11.03
CA LEU A 112 0.02 -5.72 -10.76
C LEU A 112 -0.38 -6.44 -12.05
N ALA A 113 -0.84 -5.71 -13.07
CA ALA A 113 -1.19 -6.29 -14.36
C ALA A 113 0.02 -6.97 -15.04
N LEU A 114 1.19 -6.31 -15.02
CA LEU A 114 2.44 -6.88 -15.53
C LEU A 114 2.86 -8.14 -14.75
N ALA A 115 2.70 -8.15 -13.43
CA ALA A 115 2.99 -9.31 -12.59
C ALA A 115 2.06 -10.49 -12.92
N CYS A 116 0.77 -10.24 -13.10
CA CYS A 116 -0.21 -11.25 -13.52
C CYS A 116 0.11 -11.81 -14.91
N LEU A 117 0.45 -10.95 -15.88
CA LEU A 117 0.88 -11.38 -17.21
C LEU A 117 2.14 -12.26 -17.14
N ALA A 118 3.13 -11.89 -16.32
CA ALA A 118 4.33 -12.69 -16.11
C ALA A 118 4.02 -14.07 -15.50
N PHE A 119 3.08 -14.14 -14.56
CA PHE A 119 2.65 -15.40 -13.94
C PHE A 119 1.87 -16.29 -14.91
N ILE A 120 0.92 -15.73 -15.66
CA ILE A 120 0.18 -16.46 -16.71
C ILE A 120 1.15 -16.96 -17.77
N TRP A 121 2.11 -16.13 -18.18
CA TRP A 121 3.13 -16.53 -19.14
C TRP A 121 4.00 -17.68 -18.61
N ASN A 122 4.35 -17.65 -17.32
CA ASN A 122 5.07 -18.74 -16.67
C ASN A 122 4.27 -20.06 -16.72
N LEU A 123 2.95 -20.02 -16.48
CA LEU A 123 2.06 -21.18 -16.59
C LEU A 123 2.00 -21.72 -18.03
N VAL A 124 1.88 -20.82 -19.03
CA VAL A 124 1.87 -21.22 -20.44
C VAL A 124 3.20 -21.89 -20.81
N THR A 125 4.35 -21.35 -20.38
CA THR A 125 5.65 -21.98 -20.62
C THR A 125 5.85 -23.29 -19.87
N PHE A 126 5.16 -23.50 -18.75
CA PHE A 126 5.18 -24.76 -18.03
C PHE A 126 4.36 -25.85 -18.75
N CYS A 127 3.24 -25.48 -19.39
CA CYS A 127 2.37 -26.41 -20.11
C CYS A 127 2.81 -26.68 -21.56
N ALA A 128 3.47 -25.73 -22.22
CA ALA A 128 3.91 -25.85 -23.60
C ALA A 128 5.24 -26.64 -23.72
N CYS A 129 5.16 -27.98 -23.65
CA CYS A 129 6.31 -28.88 -23.64
C CYS A 129 7.16 -28.93 -24.95
N CYS A 130 6.75 -28.30 -26.06
CA CYS A 130 7.32 -28.61 -27.38
C CYS A 130 7.92 -27.44 -28.20
N CYS A 131 7.87 -26.17 -27.75
CA CYS A 131 8.41 -25.02 -28.50
C CYS A 131 9.21 -24.08 -27.58
N HIS A 132 10.48 -24.40 -27.31
CA HIS A 132 11.20 -23.96 -26.10
C HIS A 132 12.03 -22.66 -26.23
N SER A 133 12.51 -22.27 -27.41
CA SER A 133 13.65 -21.32 -27.49
C SER A 133 13.28 -19.82 -27.42
N HIS A 134 12.11 -19.40 -27.92
CA HIS A 134 11.75 -17.97 -27.97
C HIS A 134 10.77 -17.52 -26.88
N VAL A 135 10.10 -18.45 -26.20
CA VAL A 135 9.00 -18.13 -25.27
C VAL A 135 9.53 -17.75 -23.88
N MET A 136 10.78 -18.11 -23.53
CA MET A 136 11.33 -17.86 -22.18
C MET A 136 11.98 -16.48 -21.98
N LYS A 137 12.40 -15.83 -23.05
CA LYS A 137 13.12 -14.54 -23.01
C LYS A 137 12.33 -13.37 -22.39
N PRO A 138 10.99 -13.24 -22.53
CA PRO A 138 10.28 -12.07 -21.97
C PRO A 138 10.06 -12.13 -20.46
N LEU A 139 10.14 -13.30 -19.81
CA LEU A 139 9.86 -13.46 -18.36
C LEU A 139 10.70 -12.53 -17.46
N PRO A 140 12.05 -12.55 -17.51
CA PRO A 140 12.85 -11.66 -16.66
C PRO A 140 12.62 -10.18 -16.96
N GLY A 141 12.31 -9.84 -18.22
CA GLY A 141 11.97 -8.48 -18.63
C GLY A 141 10.66 -7.99 -18.01
N LEU A 142 9.62 -8.82 -18.00
CA LEU A 142 8.33 -8.49 -17.37
C LEU A 142 8.48 -8.32 -15.84
N ALA A 143 9.20 -9.22 -15.17
CA ALA A 143 9.45 -9.09 -13.73
C ALA A 143 10.29 -7.84 -13.38
N GLY A 144 11.31 -7.55 -14.19
CA GLY A 144 12.13 -6.33 -14.02
C GLY A 144 11.31 -5.06 -14.22
N LEU A 145 10.42 -5.04 -15.22
CA LEU A 145 9.53 -3.92 -15.48
C LEU A 145 8.52 -3.71 -14.35
N THR A 146 7.93 -4.78 -13.81
CA THR A 146 7.09 -4.71 -12.59
C THR A 146 7.85 -4.10 -11.41
N GLY A 147 9.07 -4.57 -11.16
CA GLY A 147 9.92 -4.03 -10.09
C GLY A 147 10.23 -2.54 -10.27
N LEU A 148 10.53 -2.12 -11.50
CA LEU A 148 10.80 -0.73 -11.84
C LEU A 148 9.57 0.16 -11.61
N PHE A 149 8.40 -0.22 -12.10
CA PHE A 149 7.16 0.54 -11.90
C PHE A 149 6.79 0.65 -10.42
N LEU A 150 6.95 -0.43 -9.64
CA LEU A 150 6.75 -0.39 -8.18
C LEU A 150 7.74 0.55 -7.51
N ALA A 151 9.03 0.46 -7.85
CA ALA A 151 10.06 1.29 -7.25
C ALA A 151 9.78 2.79 -7.50
N VAL A 152 9.41 3.15 -8.73
CA VAL A 152 9.04 4.53 -9.08
C VAL A 152 7.79 4.98 -8.31
N ALA A 153 6.73 4.16 -8.29
CA ALA A 153 5.50 4.49 -7.56
C ALA A 153 5.75 4.71 -6.06
N LEU A 154 6.53 3.83 -5.44
CA LEU A 154 6.88 3.92 -4.02
C LEU A 154 7.79 5.12 -3.72
N ALA A 155 8.76 5.41 -4.59
CA ALA A 155 9.64 6.57 -4.44
C ALA A 155 8.86 7.88 -4.55
N VAL A 156 7.97 8.00 -5.54
CA VAL A 156 7.10 9.17 -5.69
C VAL A 156 6.21 9.33 -4.47
N PHE A 157 5.61 8.24 -3.98
CA PHE A 157 4.82 8.26 -2.75
C PHE A 157 5.64 8.76 -1.57
N TYR A 158 6.83 8.18 -1.35
CA TYR A 158 7.69 8.54 -0.23
C TYR A 158 8.08 10.02 -0.23
N ILE A 159 8.60 10.52 -1.36
CA ILE A 159 9.07 11.90 -1.50
C ILE A 159 7.90 12.89 -1.34
N LYS A 160 6.79 12.66 -2.04
CA LYS A 160 5.63 13.57 -1.95
C LYS A 160 4.94 13.51 -0.60
N ASN A 161 4.90 12.35 0.03
CA ASN A 161 4.34 12.19 1.36
C ASN A 161 5.15 12.96 2.42
N GLN A 162 6.49 12.91 2.34
CA GLN A 162 7.38 13.68 3.23
C GLN A 162 7.14 15.20 3.10
N GLN A 163 6.86 15.70 1.90
CA GLN A 163 6.62 17.12 1.65
C GLN A 163 5.20 17.60 2.04
N TYR A 164 4.20 16.70 2.02
CA TYR A 164 2.80 17.06 2.25
C TYR A 164 2.46 17.26 3.73
N ILE A 165 3.12 16.53 4.63
CA ILE A 165 2.93 16.62 6.09
C ILE A 165 3.25 18.03 6.63
N PRO A 166 4.40 18.66 6.33
CA PRO A 166 4.72 19.99 6.83
C PRO A 166 3.84 21.11 6.23
N MET A 167 3.35 20.96 4.99
CA MET A 167 2.47 21.96 4.36
C MET A 167 1.07 22.04 4.99
N MET A 168 0.57 20.94 5.57
CA MET A 168 -0.69 20.94 6.33
C MET A 168 -0.51 21.57 7.72
N LYS A 169 0.72 21.50 8.29
CA LYS A 169 1.08 22.17 9.56
C LYS A 169 1.01 23.70 9.42
N GLU A 170 1.39 24.24 8.27
CA GLU A 170 1.45 25.69 8.03
C GLU A 170 0.08 26.32 7.75
N LYS A 171 -0.85 25.63 7.08
CA LYS A 171 -2.20 26.18 6.82
C LYS A 171 -3.10 26.27 8.07
N GLN A 172 -2.74 25.58 9.16
CA GLN A 172 -3.45 25.65 10.44
C GLN A 172 -2.84 26.70 11.39
N PHE A 173 -1.88 27.49 10.91
CA PHE A 173 -0.96 28.33 11.70
C PHE A 173 -1.44 29.79 11.90
N ASP A 174 -2.70 30.11 11.65
CA ASP A 174 -3.22 31.50 11.79
C ASP A 174 -4.07 31.75 13.04
N SER A 175 -3.97 30.90 14.08
CA SER A 175 -4.67 31.19 15.34
C SER A 175 -3.79 30.94 16.57
N THR A 176 -3.32 32.04 17.16
CA THR A 176 -2.72 32.19 18.50
C THR A 176 -1.46 31.37 18.83
N GLY A 177 -0.37 32.09 19.16
CA GLY A 177 0.95 31.53 19.47
C GLY A 177 1.04 30.55 20.65
N GLU A 178 -0.04 30.36 21.44
CA GLU A 178 -0.18 29.31 22.45
C GLU A 178 -0.43 27.93 21.81
N PHE A 179 -1.20 27.87 20.72
CA PHE A 179 -1.49 26.66 19.95
C PHE A 179 -0.23 26.08 19.29
N ARG A 180 0.79 26.92 19.06
CA ARG A 180 2.09 26.52 18.50
C ARG A 180 2.81 25.49 19.37
N LYS A 181 2.81 25.66 20.69
CA LYS A 181 3.40 24.70 21.65
C LYS A 181 2.55 23.43 21.77
N PHE A 182 1.26 23.51 21.44
CA PHE A 182 0.34 22.39 21.43
C PHE A 182 0.53 21.52 20.18
N ILE A 183 0.65 22.15 19.00
CA ILE A 183 0.95 21.49 17.72
C ILE A 183 2.34 20.83 17.74
N ASP A 184 3.36 21.49 18.30
CA ASP A 184 4.70 20.90 18.45
C ASP A 184 4.74 19.72 19.43
N LYS A 185 3.70 19.54 20.25
CA LYS A 185 3.55 18.41 21.19
C LYS A 185 2.61 17.32 20.66
N LEU A 186 1.71 17.67 19.73
CA LEU A 186 0.92 16.74 18.91
C LEU A 186 1.78 16.04 17.85
N GLU A 187 2.88 16.67 17.47
CA GLU A 187 3.82 16.14 16.50
C GLU A 187 5.04 15.57 17.21
N THR A 188 5.21 14.24 17.14
CA THR A 188 6.45 13.53 16.77
C THR A 188 6.36 12.08 17.27
N ASP A 189 5.53 11.27 16.62
CA ASP A 189 5.99 9.94 16.21
C ASP A 189 6.24 10.05 14.70
N GLY A 190 7.35 10.73 14.37
CA GLY A 190 7.72 11.10 13.02
C GLY A 190 7.84 9.89 12.08
N ASN A 191 7.62 10.12 10.79
CA ASN A 191 8.08 9.23 9.71
C ASN A 191 7.52 7.81 9.64
N HIS A 192 6.44 7.45 10.34
CA HIS A 192 5.91 6.09 10.23
C HIS A 192 5.06 5.95 8.96
N VAL A 193 5.73 5.83 7.80
CA VAL A 193 5.17 5.16 6.62
C VAL A 193 4.48 3.88 7.09
N GLY A 194 3.21 3.73 6.75
CA GLY A 194 2.42 2.65 7.31
C GLY A 194 2.83 1.29 6.77
N HIS A 195 2.37 0.22 7.42
CA HIS A 195 2.74 -1.16 7.11
C HIS A 195 2.50 -1.55 5.63
N SER A 196 1.47 -1.01 4.98
CA SER A 196 1.18 -1.27 3.57
C SER A 196 2.29 -0.78 2.63
N PHE A 197 2.99 0.31 2.99
CA PHE A 197 4.14 0.81 2.24
C PHE A 197 5.29 -0.19 2.26
N TYR A 198 5.60 -0.75 3.42
CA TYR A 198 6.64 -1.78 3.56
C TYR A 198 6.29 -3.07 2.82
N MET A 199 5.02 -3.45 2.78
CA MET A 199 4.54 -4.55 1.94
C MET A 199 4.78 -4.27 0.45
N GLY A 200 4.57 -3.03 0.01
CA GLY A 200 4.91 -2.57 -1.34
C GLY A 200 6.42 -2.63 -1.63
N CYS A 201 7.25 -2.17 -0.69
CA CYS A 201 8.72 -2.29 -0.80
C CYS A 201 9.16 -3.76 -0.87
N GLY A 202 8.57 -4.62 -0.04
CA GLY A 202 8.79 -6.07 -0.09
C GLY A 202 8.43 -6.64 -1.46
N ALA A 203 7.29 -6.24 -2.03
CA ALA A 203 6.91 -6.64 -3.38
C ALA A 203 7.94 -6.21 -4.43
N ALA A 204 8.48 -4.98 -4.33
CA ALA A 204 9.50 -4.49 -5.26
C ALA A 204 10.81 -5.30 -5.17
N VAL A 205 11.26 -5.63 -3.96
CA VAL A 205 12.45 -6.46 -3.73
C VAL A 205 12.26 -7.87 -4.28
N VAL A 206 11.11 -8.49 -4.01
CA VAL A 206 10.79 -9.83 -4.52
C VAL A 206 10.68 -9.81 -6.05
N ALA A 207 10.09 -8.77 -6.64
CA ALA A 207 10.02 -8.60 -8.10
C ALA A 207 11.42 -8.51 -8.72
N PHE A 208 12.34 -7.76 -8.10
CA PHE A 208 13.73 -7.65 -8.56
C PHE A 208 14.46 -8.99 -8.44
N ALA A 209 14.34 -9.67 -7.31
CA ALA A 209 14.90 -11.01 -7.12
C ALA A 209 14.35 -12.00 -8.17
N ASN A 210 13.06 -11.91 -8.47
CA ASN A 210 12.43 -12.74 -9.49
C ASN A 210 12.97 -12.46 -10.91
N SER A 211 13.27 -11.20 -11.22
CA SER A 211 13.94 -10.82 -12.48
C SER A 211 15.33 -11.43 -12.59
N VAL A 212 16.12 -11.39 -11.50
CA VAL A 212 17.46 -12.02 -11.43
C VAL A 212 17.37 -13.52 -11.63
N VAL A 213 16.45 -14.20 -10.92
CA VAL A 213 16.21 -15.65 -11.10
C VAL A 213 15.80 -15.98 -12.53
N GLY A 214 14.92 -15.18 -13.13
CA GLY A 214 14.55 -15.30 -14.54
C GLY A 214 15.73 -15.15 -15.50
N ALA A 215 16.62 -14.18 -15.25
CA ALA A 215 17.81 -13.96 -16.07
C ALA A 215 18.79 -15.14 -15.98
N PHE A 216 19.04 -15.65 -14.76
CA PHE A 216 19.85 -16.85 -14.57
C PHE A 216 19.26 -18.06 -15.30
N MET A 217 17.94 -18.24 -15.27
CA MET A 217 17.29 -19.32 -16.01
C MET A 217 17.48 -19.20 -17.51
N VAL A 218 17.35 -18.01 -18.08
CA VAL A 218 17.59 -17.79 -19.52
C VAL A 218 19.05 -18.08 -19.87
N CYS A 219 20.02 -17.61 -19.07
CA CYS A 219 21.43 -17.88 -19.30
C CYS A 219 21.79 -19.38 -19.19
N LEU A 220 21.16 -20.12 -18.28
CA LEU A 220 21.34 -21.56 -18.15
C LEU A 220 20.67 -22.31 -19.31
N ALA A 221 19.51 -21.86 -19.77
CA ALA A 221 18.85 -22.44 -20.93
C ALA A 221 19.69 -22.29 -22.21
N ASP A 222 20.35 -21.14 -22.42
CA ASP A 222 21.19 -20.89 -23.61
C ASP A 222 22.51 -21.69 -23.61
N LYS A 223 23.03 -22.11 -22.43
CA LYS A 223 24.31 -22.85 -22.33
C LYS A 223 24.19 -24.37 -22.30
N TYR A 224 23.06 -24.90 -21.81
CA TYR A 224 22.91 -26.32 -21.48
C TYR A 224 21.82 -27.02 -22.30
N LEU A 225 21.26 -26.36 -23.31
CA LEU A 225 20.17 -26.82 -24.15
C LEU A 225 20.46 -26.46 -25.61
#